data_AF-A0A8K0PSX8-F1
#
_entry.id   AF-A0A8K0PSX8-F1
#
_cell.length_a   1.000
_cell.length_b   1.000
_cell.length_c   1.000
_cell.angle_alpha   90.00
_cell.angle_beta   90.00
_cell.angle_gamma   90.00
#
_symmetry.space_group_name_H-M   'P 1'
#
loop_
_entity.id
_entity.type
_entity.pdbx_description
1 polymer ?
#
loop_
_entity_poly.entity_id
_entity_poly.type
_entity_poly.pdbx_seq_one_letter_code
_entity_poly.pdbx_strand_id
1 'polypeptide(L)'
;MASRSEQILPDSGDQEVDVLEKLAEQIPPLFSELLRRLDNDSSKRWEQEYRVRDLAQKVDRLKRQLEDDQLMGSDIGSPRRGRREVTALEVAQDKVERDLRNEVQLLEKSLKSTVEELQDTRSETWDLRYQCQDLKQEVWRLNMHLSHSVAVSDWEDGIAVPKTARELALEQERVRLQRKVTELEEIVWRKEERYRYKTGGFSLSRTRSL
;
A
#
# COMPACT_ATOMS: atom_id res chain seq x y z
N MET A 1 1.50 117.13 47.95
CA MET A 1 0.52 116.03 48.12
C MET A 1 0.79 115.02 47.03
N ALA A 2 1.47 113.94 47.40
CA ALA A 2 1.94 112.92 46.48
C ALA A 2 0.87 111.82 46.37
N SER A 3 0.22 111.73 45.21
CA SER A 3 -0.73 110.65 44.92
C SER A 3 0.00 109.56 44.15
N ARG A 4 0.12 108.40 44.79
CA ARG A 4 0.69 107.15 44.27
C ARG A 4 0.04 106.78 42.93
N SER A 5 0.87 106.60 41.91
CA SER A 5 0.54 105.85 40.71
C SER A 5 0.62 104.36 41.05
N GLU A 6 -0.53 103.73 41.30
CA GLU A 6 -0.65 102.28 41.28
C GLU A 6 -0.50 101.80 39.82
N GLN A 7 0.69 101.32 39.50
CA GLN A 7 0.93 100.51 38.30
C GLN A 7 0.23 99.17 38.50
N ILE A 8 -0.94 99.04 37.88
CA ILE A 8 -1.63 97.77 37.69
C ILE A 8 -0.73 96.93 36.79
N LEU A 9 -0.07 95.90 37.36
CA LEU A 9 0.59 94.87 36.57
C LEU A 9 -0.47 94.21 35.68
N PRO A 10 -0.23 94.06 34.36
CA PRO A 10 -1.14 93.32 33.52
C PRO A 10 -1.12 91.84 33.96
N ASP A 11 -2.33 91.37 34.19
CA ASP A 11 -2.69 90.01 34.54
C ASP A 11 -2.23 89.04 33.44
N SER A 12 -1.01 88.51 33.57
CA SER A 12 -0.45 87.55 32.61
C SER A 12 -1.02 86.14 32.82
N GLY A 13 -1.74 85.90 33.92
CA GLY A 13 -2.37 84.60 34.22
C GLY A 13 -3.64 84.39 33.40
N ASP A 14 -4.48 85.41 33.28
CA ASP A 14 -5.75 85.30 32.56
C ASP A 14 -5.59 85.04 31.06
N GLN A 15 -4.51 85.54 30.44
CA GLN A 15 -4.22 85.27 29.02
C GLN A 15 -3.79 83.82 28.77
N GLU A 16 -3.06 83.19 29.70
CA GLU A 16 -2.67 81.78 29.57
C GLU A 16 -3.88 80.85 29.78
N VAL A 17 -4.78 81.20 30.70
CA VAL A 17 -6.03 80.44 30.95
C VAL A 17 -6.96 80.50 29.73
N ASP A 18 -7.12 81.66 29.09
CA ASP A 18 -7.90 81.83 27.86
C ASP A 18 -7.35 81.01 26.67
N VAL A 19 -6.02 80.90 26.58
CA VAL A 19 -5.36 80.09 25.53
C VAL A 19 -5.52 78.60 25.81
N LEU A 20 -5.43 78.19 27.08
CA LEU A 20 -5.66 76.81 27.50
C LEU A 20 -7.12 76.39 27.30
N GLU A 21 -8.08 77.27 27.56
CA GLU A 21 -9.50 77.00 27.36
C GLU A 21 -9.83 76.88 25.86
N LYS A 22 -9.29 77.77 25.01
CA LYS A 22 -9.41 77.65 23.54
C LYS A 22 -8.75 76.39 23.00
N LEU A 23 -7.60 75.98 23.55
CA LEU A 23 -6.97 74.71 23.20
C LEU A 23 -7.81 73.51 23.66
N ALA A 24 -8.37 73.57 24.86
CA ALA A 24 -9.25 72.54 25.40
C ALA A 24 -10.54 72.39 24.58
N GLU A 25 -11.06 73.47 23.98
CA GLU A 25 -12.20 73.43 23.05
C GLU A 25 -11.82 72.86 21.67
N GLN A 26 -10.58 73.04 21.21
CA GLN A 26 -10.11 72.55 19.92
C GLN A 26 -9.69 71.07 19.93
N ILE A 27 -9.32 70.53 21.08
CA ILE A 27 -8.90 69.12 21.22
C ILE A 27 -10.04 68.12 20.89
N PRO A 28 -11.27 68.25 21.44
CA PRO A 28 -12.37 67.33 21.17
C PRO A 28 -12.75 67.16 19.68
N PRO A 29 -12.87 68.21 18.86
CA PRO A 29 -13.20 68.04 17.44
C PRO A 29 -12.05 67.42 16.64
N LEU A 30 -10.79 67.77 16.93
CA LEU A 30 -9.62 67.14 16.31
C LEU A 30 -9.53 65.65 16.68
N PHE A 31 -9.77 65.33 17.94
CA PHE A 31 -9.81 63.95 18.41
C PHE A 31 -10.95 63.16 17.76
N SER A 32 -12.13 63.76 17.62
CA SER A 32 -13.28 63.15 16.93
C SER A 32 -13.00 62.89 15.45
N GLU A 33 -12.34 63.82 14.76
CA GLU A 33 -11.95 63.63 13.36
C GLU A 33 -10.86 62.56 13.20
N LEU A 34 -9.90 62.49 14.13
CA LEU A 34 -8.91 61.40 14.15
C LEU A 34 -9.56 60.04 14.38
N LEU A 35 -10.49 59.94 15.35
CA LEU A 35 -11.24 58.71 15.58
C LEU A 35 -12.06 58.30 14.36
N ARG A 36 -12.74 59.26 13.72
CA ARG A 36 -13.51 59.00 12.49
C ARG A 36 -12.64 58.53 11.33
N ARG A 37 -11.42 59.07 11.20
CA ARG A 37 -10.45 58.61 10.18
C ARG A 37 -9.94 57.21 10.49
N LEU A 38 -9.57 56.96 11.75
CA LEU A 38 -9.10 55.66 12.20
C LEU A 38 -10.17 54.57 11.99
N ASP A 39 -11.44 54.88 12.30
CA ASP A 39 -12.56 53.97 12.10
C ASP A 39 -12.79 53.65 10.62
N ASN A 40 -12.77 54.68 9.76
CA ASN A 40 -12.86 54.49 8.30
C ASN A 40 -11.69 53.67 7.73
N ASP A 41 -10.47 53.93 8.17
CA ASP A 41 -9.29 53.21 7.68
C ASP A 41 -9.27 51.77 8.18
N SER A 42 -9.70 51.55 9.43
CA SER A 42 -9.89 50.20 9.96
C SER A 42 -10.96 49.44 9.17
N SER A 43 -12.11 50.06 8.89
CA SER A 43 -13.19 49.47 8.10
C SER A 43 -12.74 49.07 6.70
N LYS A 44 -12.03 49.97 6.00
CA LYS A 44 -11.44 49.68 4.68
C LYS A 44 -10.44 48.52 4.75
N ARG A 45 -9.62 48.47 5.79
CA ARG A 45 -8.64 47.40 5.99
C ARG A 45 -9.33 46.05 6.21
N TRP A 46 -10.38 46.01 7.02
CA TRP A 46 -11.20 44.81 7.23
C TRP A 46 -11.86 44.33 5.93
N GLU A 47 -12.41 45.24 5.12
CA GLU A 47 -12.98 44.87 3.82
C GLU A 47 -11.94 44.29 2.86
N GLN A 48 -10.75 44.89 2.80
CA GLN A 48 -9.66 44.39 1.98
C GLN A 48 -9.21 42.99 2.43
N GLU A 49 -9.05 42.79 3.73
CA GLU A 49 -8.66 41.50 4.28
C GLU A 49 -9.73 40.44 4.01
N TYR A 50 -11.00 40.79 4.13
CA TYR A 50 -12.11 39.90 3.78
C TYR A 50 -12.09 39.52 2.29
N ARG A 51 -11.89 40.49 1.38
CA ARG A 51 -11.76 40.23 -0.06
C ARG A 51 -10.58 39.30 -0.37
N VAL A 52 -9.44 39.51 0.29
CA VAL A 52 -8.26 38.63 0.13
C VAL A 52 -8.58 37.22 0.60
N ARG A 53 -9.24 37.05 1.74
CA ARG A 53 -9.65 35.73 2.24
C ARG A 53 -10.67 35.05 1.31
N ASP A 54 -11.67 35.76 0.80
CA ASP A 54 -12.65 35.21 -0.15
C ASP A 54 -11.98 34.78 -1.47
N LEU A 55 -11.07 35.61 -2.00
CA LEU A 55 -10.29 35.27 -3.18
C LEU A 55 -9.37 34.06 -2.93
N ALA A 56 -8.70 33.99 -1.78
CA ALA A 56 -7.89 32.84 -1.40
C ALA A 56 -8.74 31.56 -1.33
N GLN A 57 -9.92 31.63 -0.72
CA GLN A 57 -10.85 30.49 -0.68
C GLN A 57 -11.33 30.09 -2.08
N LYS A 58 -11.59 31.04 -2.98
CA LYS A 58 -11.92 30.76 -4.38
C LYS A 58 -10.77 30.08 -5.10
N VAL A 59 -9.54 30.56 -4.92
CA VAL A 59 -8.33 29.94 -5.48
C VAL A 59 -8.17 28.51 -4.96
N ASP A 60 -8.37 28.27 -3.66
CA ASP A 60 -8.28 26.92 -3.09
C ASP A 60 -9.37 25.99 -3.63
N ARG A 61 -10.60 26.49 -3.80
CA ARG A 61 -11.67 25.71 -4.44
C ARG A 61 -11.32 25.37 -5.89
N LEU A 62 -10.80 26.32 -6.65
CA LEU A 62 -10.37 26.10 -8.04
C LEU A 62 -9.17 25.15 -8.14
N LYS A 63 -8.22 25.23 -7.20
CA LYS A 63 -7.09 24.28 -7.12
C LYS A 63 -7.57 22.86 -6.86
N ARG A 64 -8.47 22.67 -5.89
CA ARG A 64 -9.07 21.34 -5.64
C ARG A 64 -9.83 20.84 -6.86
N GLN A 65 -10.61 21.69 -7.52
CA GLN A 65 -11.28 21.32 -8.76
C GLN A 65 -10.30 20.93 -9.87
N LEU A 66 -9.16 21.61 -9.98
CA LEU A 66 -8.12 21.25 -10.94
C LEU A 66 -7.44 19.93 -10.58
N GLU A 67 -7.15 19.69 -9.29
CA GLU A 67 -6.59 18.43 -8.81
C GLU A 67 -7.58 17.26 -9.04
N ASP A 68 -8.86 17.46 -8.76
CA ASP A 68 -9.93 16.52 -9.06
C ASP A 68 -10.04 16.27 -10.58
N ASP A 69 -10.01 17.32 -11.40
CA ASP A 69 -10.02 17.22 -12.87
C ASP A 69 -8.74 16.56 -13.42
N GLN A 70 -7.60 16.69 -12.75
CA GLN A 70 -6.34 16.01 -13.12
C GLN A 70 -6.34 14.54 -12.71
N LEU A 71 -6.90 14.21 -11.54
CA LEU A 71 -7.15 12.83 -11.11
C LEU A 71 -8.14 12.12 -12.03
N MET A 72 -9.19 12.81 -12.48
CA MET A 72 -10.15 12.32 -13.48
C MET A 72 -9.59 12.40 -14.91
N GLY A 73 -8.60 13.25 -15.16
CA GLY A 73 -7.98 13.51 -16.46
C GLY A 73 -6.85 12.55 -16.82
N SER A 74 -6.44 11.65 -15.91
CA SER A 74 -5.61 10.49 -16.28
C SER A 74 -6.35 9.51 -17.19
N ASP A 75 -7.69 9.59 -17.25
CA ASP A 75 -8.50 8.99 -18.30
C ASP A 75 -8.71 10.01 -19.42
N ILE A 76 -7.63 10.31 -20.17
CA ILE A 76 -7.65 11.16 -21.35
C ILE A 76 -8.53 10.49 -22.43
N GLY A 77 -9.84 10.73 -22.37
CA GLY A 77 -10.77 10.15 -23.33
C GLY A 77 -12.16 10.77 -23.40
N SER A 78 -12.57 11.62 -22.45
CA SER A 78 -13.93 12.19 -22.48
C SER A 78 -13.92 13.71 -22.60
N PRO A 79 -14.13 14.28 -23.81
CA PRO A 79 -14.37 15.70 -23.93
C PRO A 79 -15.75 16.03 -23.34
N ARG A 80 -15.77 17.08 -22.52
CA ARG A 80 -16.95 17.73 -21.90
C ARG A 80 -18.21 17.56 -22.76
N ARG A 81 -19.08 16.61 -22.39
CA ARG A 81 -20.43 16.51 -22.95
C ARG A 81 -21.29 17.63 -22.39
N GLY A 82 -21.15 18.81 -22.96
CA GLY A 82 -22.26 19.74 -23.04
C GLY A 82 -23.37 19.05 -23.83
N ARG A 83 -24.39 18.54 -23.12
CA ARG A 83 -25.75 18.28 -23.61
C ARG A 83 -25.82 17.77 -25.06
N ARG A 84 -25.07 16.71 -25.39
CA ARG A 84 -25.33 15.90 -26.59
C ARG A 84 -26.29 14.81 -26.17
N GLU A 85 -27.43 14.72 -26.84
CA GLU A 85 -28.33 13.59 -26.74
C GLU A 85 -27.49 12.32 -26.85
N VAL A 86 -27.47 11.52 -25.78
CA VAL A 86 -26.69 10.29 -25.74
C VAL A 86 -27.27 9.38 -26.81
N THR A 87 -26.61 9.32 -27.96
CA THR A 87 -27.02 8.45 -29.05
C THR A 87 -26.97 7.00 -28.56
N ALA A 88 -27.96 6.18 -28.92
CA ALA A 88 -28.05 4.77 -28.48
C ALA A 88 -26.74 3.97 -28.73
N LEU A 89 -25.95 4.40 -29.71
CA LEU A 89 -24.62 3.88 -30.00
C LEU A 89 -23.62 4.07 -28.85
N GLU A 90 -23.60 5.22 -28.20
CA GLU A 90 -22.70 5.50 -27.07
C GLU A 90 -23.10 4.68 -25.83
N VAL A 91 -24.41 4.49 -25.60
CA VAL A 91 -24.88 3.61 -24.51
C VAL A 91 -24.49 2.15 -24.77
N ALA A 92 -24.58 1.70 -26.02
CA ALA A 92 -24.14 0.36 -26.41
C ALA A 92 -22.63 0.19 -26.25
N GLN A 93 -21.85 1.22 -26.59
CA GLN A 93 -20.40 1.21 -26.47
C GLN A 93 -19.96 1.21 -25.00
N ASP A 94 -20.57 2.04 -24.14
CA ASP A 94 -20.33 2.03 -22.69
C ASP A 94 -20.70 0.68 -22.05
N LYS A 95 -21.73 0.01 -22.59
CA LYS A 95 -22.13 -1.32 -22.11
C LYS A 95 -21.08 -2.36 -22.47
N VAL A 96 -20.62 -2.39 -23.71
CA VAL A 96 -19.54 -3.30 -24.15
C VAL A 96 -18.27 -3.03 -23.35
N GLU A 97 -17.93 -1.77 -23.10
CA GLU A 97 -16.75 -1.43 -22.31
C GLU A 97 -16.88 -1.90 -20.86
N ARG A 98 -18.06 -1.73 -20.24
CA ARG A 98 -18.33 -2.28 -18.91
C ARG A 98 -18.25 -3.80 -18.87
N ASP A 99 -18.82 -4.47 -19.86
CA ASP A 99 -18.81 -5.93 -19.94
C ASP A 99 -17.37 -6.46 -20.10
N LEU A 100 -16.57 -5.82 -20.97
CA LEU A 100 -15.15 -6.14 -21.13
C LEU A 100 -14.34 -5.87 -19.86
N ARG A 101 -14.57 -4.75 -19.17
CA ARG A 101 -13.91 -4.46 -17.87
C ARG A 101 -14.26 -5.53 -16.82
N ASN A 102 -15.51 -5.96 -16.78
CA ASN A 102 -15.94 -7.03 -15.87
C ASN A 102 -15.29 -8.37 -16.21
N GLU A 103 -15.19 -8.69 -17.50
CA GLU A 103 -14.53 -9.92 -17.97
C GLU A 103 -13.03 -9.91 -17.64
N VAL A 104 -12.34 -8.78 -17.86
CA VAL A 104 -10.94 -8.60 -17.46
C VAL A 104 -10.77 -8.80 -15.95
N GLN A 105 -11.62 -8.18 -15.13
CA GLN A 105 -11.56 -8.37 -13.67
C GLN A 105 -11.80 -9.82 -13.25
N LEU A 106 -12.69 -10.53 -13.95
CA LEU A 106 -12.97 -11.94 -13.66
C LEU A 106 -11.79 -12.83 -14.04
N LEU A 107 -11.17 -12.56 -15.19
CA LEU A 107 -9.95 -13.22 -15.64
C LEU A 107 -8.77 -12.95 -14.69
N GLU A 108 -8.61 -11.73 -14.20
CA GLU A 108 -7.59 -11.38 -13.21
C GLU A 108 -7.78 -12.14 -11.89
N LYS A 109 -9.03 -12.26 -11.41
CA LYS A 109 -9.34 -13.05 -10.21
C LYS A 109 -9.05 -14.53 -10.43
N SER A 110 -9.44 -15.07 -11.59
CA SER A 110 -9.14 -16.45 -11.96
C SER A 110 -7.63 -16.69 -12.03
N LEU A 111 -6.88 -15.77 -12.64
CA LEU A 111 -5.42 -15.84 -12.72
C LEU A 111 -4.79 -15.87 -11.32
N LYS A 112 -5.20 -14.96 -10.42
CA LYS A 112 -4.71 -14.94 -9.03
C LYS A 112 -4.96 -16.27 -8.32
N SER A 113 -6.17 -16.80 -8.42
CA SER A 113 -6.52 -18.09 -7.82
C SER A 113 -5.66 -19.23 -8.39
N THR A 114 -5.43 -19.28 -9.70
CA THR A 114 -4.58 -20.33 -10.30
C THR A 114 -3.11 -20.21 -9.89
N VAL A 115 -2.62 -18.98 -9.66
CA VAL A 115 -1.25 -18.75 -9.18
C VAL A 115 -1.10 -19.23 -7.73
N GLU A 116 -2.09 -18.96 -6.89
CA GLU A 116 -2.13 -19.45 -5.50
C GLU A 116 -2.14 -20.98 -5.47
N GLU A 117 -3.01 -21.64 -6.25
CA GLU A 117 -3.04 -23.11 -6.36
C GLU A 117 -1.69 -23.68 -6.84
N LEU A 118 -1.03 -23.01 -7.78
CA LEU A 118 0.28 -23.42 -8.27
C LEU A 118 1.37 -23.27 -7.19
N GLN A 119 1.27 -22.26 -6.34
CA GLN A 119 2.18 -22.05 -5.22
C GLN A 119 1.99 -23.12 -4.13
N ASP A 120 0.75 -23.44 -3.77
CA ASP A 120 0.44 -24.44 -2.76
C ASP A 120 0.96 -25.81 -3.19
N THR A 121 0.65 -26.20 -4.41
CA THR A 121 1.09 -27.49 -4.96
C THR A 121 2.59 -27.59 -5.18
N ARG A 122 3.27 -26.47 -5.49
CA ARG A 122 4.73 -26.42 -5.49
C ARG A 122 5.26 -26.71 -4.09
N SER A 123 4.67 -26.11 -3.06
CA SER A 123 5.06 -26.30 -1.65
C SER A 123 4.85 -27.76 -1.23
N GLU A 124 3.70 -28.35 -1.53
CA GLU A 124 3.45 -29.78 -1.30
C GLU A 124 4.51 -30.68 -1.98
N THR A 125 4.94 -30.31 -3.19
CA THR A 125 5.96 -31.07 -3.92
C THR A 125 7.32 -30.99 -3.23
N TRP A 126 7.67 -29.83 -2.66
CA TRP A 126 8.87 -29.68 -1.85
C TRP A 126 8.81 -30.54 -0.59
N ASP A 127 7.69 -30.53 0.13
CA ASP A 127 7.51 -31.33 1.34
C ASP A 127 7.64 -32.83 1.06
N LEU A 128 6.98 -33.31 -0.01
CA LEU A 128 7.09 -34.71 -0.43
C LEU A 128 8.52 -35.08 -0.82
N ARG A 129 9.25 -34.18 -1.49
CA ARG A 129 10.64 -34.40 -1.85
C ARG A 129 11.53 -34.51 -0.61
N TYR A 130 11.30 -33.66 0.37
CA TYR A 130 12.01 -33.68 1.64
C TYR A 130 11.74 -34.99 2.40
N GLN A 131 10.47 -35.40 2.50
CA GLN A 131 10.09 -36.68 3.10
C GLN A 131 10.75 -37.88 2.39
N CYS A 132 10.81 -37.86 1.05
CA CYS A 132 11.52 -38.91 0.30
C CYS A 132 13.01 -38.94 0.63
N GLN A 133 13.65 -37.78 0.80
CA GLN A 133 15.06 -37.69 1.15
C GLN A 133 15.34 -38.20 2.56
N ASP A 134 14.49 -37.85 3.53
CA ASP A 134 14.58 -38.35 4.91
C ASP A 134 14.40 -39.88 4.96
N LEU A 135 13.41 -40.41 4.25
CA LEU A 135 13.21 -41.87 4.16
C LEU A 135 14.38 -42.57 3.50
N LYS A 136 14.98 -41.99 2.45
CA LYS A 136 16.20 -42.52 1.82
C LYS A 136 17.37 -42.56 2.80
N GLN A 137 17.54 -41.52 3.62
CA GLN A 137 18.56 -41.51 4.66
C GLN A 137 18.29 -42.57 5.73
N GLU A 138 17.05 -42.75 6.15
CA GLU A 138 16.70 -43.77 7.14
C GLU A 138 16.96 -45.19 6.63
N VAL A 139 16.56 -45.47 5.39
CA VAL A 139 16.90 -46.74 4.72
C VAL A 139 18.40 -46.94 4.65
N TRP A 140 19.17 -45.89 4.33
CA TRP A 140 20.63 -45.95 4.31
C TRP A 140 21.22 -46.25 5.70
N ARG A 141 20.72 -45.60 6.76
CA ARG A 141 21.14 -45.87 8.15
C ARG A 141 20.83 -47.31 8.57
N LEU A 142 19.63 -47.80 8.27
CA LEU A 142 19.24 -49.18 8.56
C LEU A 142 20.11 -50.17 7.79
N ASN A 143 20.43 -49.89 6.53
CA ASN A 143 21.33 -50.72 5.73
C ASN A 143 22.74 -50.76 6.33
N MET A 144 23.25 -49.62 6.80
CA MET A 144 24.51 -49.56 7.54
C MET A 144 24.42 -50.34 8.84
N HIS A 145 23.36 -50.20 9.62
CA HIS A 145 23.21 -50.96 10.87
C HIS A 145 23.20 -52.46 10.62
N LEU A 146 22.49 -52.92 9.58
CA LEU A 146 22.48 -54.33 9.18
C LEU A 146 23.86 -54.80 8.71
N SER A 147 24.57 -54.01 7.91
CA SER A 147 25.92 -54.37 7.45
C SER A 147 26.95 -54.41 8.57
N HIS A 148 26.75 -53.63 9.65
CA HIS A 148 27.61 -53.66 10.83
C HIS A 148 27.19 -54.73 11.85
N SER A 149 25.90 -55.12 11.88
CA SER A 149 25.41 -56.19 12.77
C SER A 149 25.65 -57.59 12.22
N VAL A 150 25.72 -57.73 10.89
CA VAL A 150 26.27 -58.94 10.25
C VAL A 150 27.79 -58.87 10.45
N ALA A 151 28.26 -59.45 11.56
CA ALA A 151 29.67 -59.47 11.88
C ALA A 151 30.44 -60.19 10.77
N VAL A 152 31.62 -59.67 10.42
CA VAL A 152 32.58 -60.30 9.49
C VAL A 152 33.02 -61.71 9.96
N SER A 153 32.68 -62.08 11.20
CA SER A 153 32.89 -63.41 11.77
C SER A 153 31.91 -64.49 11.25
N ASP A 154 30.80 -64.13 10.63
CA ASP A 154 29.74 -65.09 10.23
C ASP A 154 29.88 -65.62 8.80
N TRP A 155 30.96 -65.27 8.09
CA TRP A 155 31.19 -65.67 6.69
C TRP A 155 32.16 -66.84 6.55
N GLU A 156 32.91 -67.18 7.62
CA GLU A 156 33.93 -68.24 7.57
C GLU A 156 33.35 -69.65 7.70
N ASP A 157 32.16 -69.80 8.29
CA ASP A 157 31.47 -71.07 8.36
C ASP A 157 30.22 -71.02 7.49
N GLY A 158 30.18 -71.83 6.42
CA GLY A 158 29.05 -71.97 5.48
C GLY A 158 27.77 -72.56 6.08
N ILE A 159 27.48 -72.25 7.34
CA ILE A 159 26.27 -72.61 8.05
C ILE A 159 25.34 -71.40 7.93
N ALA A 160 24.30 -71.52 7.12
CA ALA A 160 23.24 -70.54 7.04
C ALA A 160 22.55 -70.42 8.40
N VAL A 161 23.02 -69.49 9.24
CA VAL A 161 22.37 -69.16 10.50
C VAL A 161 20.98 -68.60 10.15
N PRO A 162 19.89 -69.14 10.72
CA PRO A 162 18.56 -68.63 10.47
C PRO A 162 18.51 -67.16 10.93
N LYS A 163 18.12 -66.27 10.01
CA LYS A 163 17.97 -64.83 10.27
C LYS A 163 17.26 -64.62 11.59
N THR A 164 17.88 -63.82 12.46
CA THR A 164 17.35 -63.53 13.78
C THR A 164 16.00 -62.81 13.62
N ALA A 165 15.02 -63.03 14.51
CA ALA A 165 13.70 -62.41 14.40
C ALA A 165 13.75 -60.88 14.25
N ARG A 166 14.78 -60.25 14.82
CA ARG A 166 15.09 -58.82 14.67
C ARG A 166 15.50 -58.43 13.25
N GLU A 167 16.31 -59.25 12.58
CA GLU A 167 16.75 -59.00 11.20
C GLU A 167 15.58 -59.15 10.23
N LEU A 168 14.73 -60.15 10.44
CA LEU A 168 13.47 -60.31 9.70
C LEU A 168 12.54 -59.09 9.85
N ALA A 169 12.41 -58.55 11.06
CA ALA A 169 11.59 -57.36 11.30
C ALA A 169 12.18 -56.12 10.59
N LEU A 170 13.49 -55.93 10.63
CA LEU A 170 14.16 -54.82 9.94
C LEU A 170 14.07 -54.96 8.41
N GLU A 171 14.15 -56.19 7.89
CA GLU A 171 14.04 -56.46 6.46
C GLU A 171 12.60 -56.26 5.95
N GLN A 172 11.60 -56.63 6.74
CA GLN A 172 10.19 -56.32 6.46
C GLN A 172 9.94 -54.81 6.42
N GLU A 173 10.47 -54.05 7.38
CA GLU A 173 10.29 -52.59 7.38
C GLU A 173 11.06 -51.93 6.23
N ARG A 174 12.24 -52.45 5.87
CA ARG A 174 12.96 -52.01 4.67
C ARG A 174 12.11 -52.16 3.41
N VAL A 175 11.51 -53.33 3.21
CA VAL A 175 10.64 -53.59 2.05
C VAL A 175 9.40 -52.70 2.05
N ARG A 176 8.78 -52.50 3.22
CA ARG A 176 7.64 -51.59 3.37
C ARG A 176 8.00 -50.15 3.04
N LEU A 177 9.13 -49.65 3.54
CA LEU A 177 9.61 -48.30 3.24
C LEU A 177 10.02 -48.16 1.77
N GLN A 178 10.64 -49.17 1.16
CA GLN A 178 10.95 -49.17 -0.27
C GLN A 178 9.68 -49.05 -1.13
N ARG A 179 8.60 -49.77 -0.80
CA ARG A 179 7.32 -49.60 -1.49
C ARG A 179 6.75 -48.20 -1.35
N LYS A 180 6.80 -47.61 -0.15
CA LYS A 180 6.35 -46.23 0.06
C LYS A 180 7.17 -45.23 -0.75
N VAL A 181 8.48 -45.41 -0.86
CA VAL A 181 9.33 -44.57 -1.70
C VAL A 181 8.92 -44.68 -3.17
N THR A 182 8.70 -45.89 -3.69
CA THR A 182 8.25 -46.05 -5.09
C THR A 182 6.86 -45.46 -5.34
N GLU A 183 5.94 -45.59 -4.38
CA GLU A 183 4.60 -44.99 -4.47
C GLU A 183 4.67 -43.45 -4.48
N LEU A 184 5.50 -42.86 -3.60
CA LEU A 184 5.69 -41.41 -3.55
C LEU A 184 6.41 -40.89 -4.80
N GLU A 185 7.42 -41.60 -5.30
CA GLU A 185 8.10 -41.26 -6.55
C GLU A 185 7.13 -41.28 -7.75
N GLU A 186 6.22 -42.25 -7.81
CA GLU A 186 5.15 -42.24 -8.82
C GLU A 186 4.17 -41.08 -8.66
N ILE A 187 3.77 -40.75 -7.44
CA ILE A 187 2.87 -39.62 -7.17
C ILE A 187 3.53 -38.30 -7.59
N VAL A 188 4.79 -38.10 -7.23
CA VAL A 188 5.58 -36.94 -7.62
C VAL A 188 5.70 -36.88 -9.14
N TRP A 189 6.07 -37.99 -9.79
CA TRP A 189 6.16 -38.05 -11.25
C TRP A 189 4.84 -37.69 -11.92
N ARG A 190 3.70 -38.25 -11.46
CA ARG A 190 2.37 -37.92 -12.01
C ARG A 190 1.96 -36.47 -11.73
N LYS A 191 2.40 -35.87 -10.62
CA LYS A 191 2.17 -34.44 -10.34
C LYS A 191 3.02 -33.59 -11.29
N GLU A 192 4.31 -33.84 -11.41
CA GLU A 192 5.24 -33.16 -12.32
C GLU A 192 4.81 -33.25 -13.80
N GLU A 193 4.34 -34.42 -14.23
CA GLU A 193 3.84 -34.63 -15.59
C GLU A 193 2.59 -33.78 -15.84
N ARG A 194 1.67 -33.70 -14.87
CA ARG A 194 0.50 -32.81 -14.92
C ARG A 194 0.88 -31.32 -14.94
N TYR A 195 1.93 -30.93 -14.22
CA TYR A 195 2.48 -29.56 -14.33
C TYR A 195 2.99 -29.28 -15.74
N ARG A 196 3.72 -30.23 -16.34
CA ARG A 196 4.31 -30.07 -17.67
C ARG A 196 3.25 -29.88 -18.75
N TYR A 197 2.14 -30.63 -18.71
CA TYR A 197 1.02 -30.46 -19.65
C TYR A 197 0.22 -29.16 -19.43
N LYS A 198 0.08 -28.67 -18.18
CA LYS A 198 -0.66 -27.43 -17.90
C LYS A 198 0.10 -26.15 -18.22
N THR A 199 1.44 -26.18 -18.24
CA THR A 199 2.29 -24.99 -18.45
C THR A 199 2.81 -24.80 -19.87
N GLY A 200 2.35 -25.61 -20.85
CA GLY A 200 2.74 -25.46 -22.25
C GLY A 200 4.24 -25.69 -22.52
N GLY A 201 4.88 -26.55 -21.72
CA GLY A 201 6.34 -26.72 -21.72
C GLY A 201 6.86 -27.74 -22.74
N PHE A 202 7.43 -27.20 -23.81
CA PHE A 202 8.38 -27.77 -24.76
C PHE A 202 9.12 -29.05 -24.32
N SER A 203 9.12 -30.05 -25.21
CA SER A 203 9.84 -31.31 -25.09
C SER A 203 11.37 -31.10 -25.04
N LEU A 204 11.94 -31.18 -23.84
CA LEU A 204 13.36 -31.53 -23.68
C LEU A 204 13.45 -33.04 -23.49
N SER A 205 13.58 -33.73 -24.61
CA SER A 205 13.92 -35.13 -24.74
C SER A 205 15.11 -35.46 -23.84
N ARG A 206 14.86 -36.12 -22.71
CA ARG A 206 15.91 -36.61 -21.83
C ARG A 206 16.51 -37.85 -22.48
N THR A 207 17.66 -37.69 -23.12
CA THR A 207 18.53 -38.80 -23.51
C THR A 207 18.87 -39.59 -22.25
N ARG A 208 18.26 -40.77 -22.10
CA ARG A 208 18.69 -41.82 -21.18
C ARG A 208 19.98 -42.40 -21.75
N SER A 209 21.11 -41.99 -21.18
CA SER A 209 22.35 -42.75 -21.34
C SER A 209 22.30 -43.95 -20.39
N LEU A 210 22.53 -45.12 -20.97
CA LEU A 210 22.67 -46.42 -20.32
C LEU A 210 23.80 -46.43 -19.28
#